data_AF-A0A151XY80-F1
#
_entry.id   AF-A0A151XY80-F1
#
_cell.length_a   1.000
_cell.length_b   1.000
_cell.length_c   1.000
_cell.angle_alpha   90.00
_cell.angle_beta   90.00
_cell.angle_gamma   90.00
#
_symmetry.space_group_name_H-M   'P 1'
#
loop_
_entity.id
_entity.type
_entity.pdbx_description
1 polymer ?
#
loop_
_entity_poly.entity_id
_entity_poly.type
_entity_poly.pdbx_seq_one_letter_code
_entity_poly.pdbx_strand_id
1 'polypeptide(L)'
;MILKIYDPFYEASMNSEERSELFIQQIQNVLLHDWDPLNIRKNSSMQDEYDAYIVDVLDILEDENATAAEIAHCLQEIEHEFLGLKKPTDRAEKAAAKIWQHFENFIA
;
A
#
# COMPACT_ATOMS: atom_id res chain seq x y z
N MET A 1 -4.30 12.95 -23.83
CA MET A 1 -5.47 12.63 -22.98
C MET A 1 -6.05 11.34 -23.50
N ILE A 2 -5.57 10.20 -22.99
CA ILE A 2 -6.12 8.89 -23.35
C ILE A 2 -6.98 8.43 -22.17
N LEU A 3 -8.27 8.31 -22.45
CA LEU A 3 -9.26 7.73 -21.57
C LEU A 3 -8.86 6.27 -21.29
N LYS A 4 -8.45 5.98 -20.05
CA LYS A 4 -8.34 4.59 -19.54
C LYS A 4 -9.75 4.02 -19.39
N ILE A 5 -10.35 3.61 -20.50
CA ILE A 5 -11.55 2.77 -20.50
C ILE A 5 -11.03 1.34 -20.67
N TYR A 6 -11.38 0.48 -19.72
CA TYR A 6 -11.13 -0.97 -19.67
C TYR A 6 -10.91 -1.61 -21.05
N ASP A 7 -9.67 -2.05 -21.30
CA ASP A 7 -9.32 -2.92 -22.43
C ASP A 7 -8.87 -4.28 -21.88
N PRO A 8 -9.72 -5.33 -21.97
CA PRO A 8 -9.41 -6.65 -21.44
C PRO A 8 -8.26 -7.36 -22.19
N PHE A 9 -7.82 -6.85 -23.35
CA PHE A 9 -6.63 -7.37 -24.03
C PHE A 9 -5.31 -6.90 -23.41
N TYR A 10 -5.31 -5.79 -22.67
CA TYR A 10 -4.10 -5.23 -22.05
C TYR A 10 -3.64 -6.07 -20.85
N GLU A 11 -4.59 -6.56 -20.04
CA GLU A 11 -4.30 -7.43 -18.89
C GLU A 11 -3.66 -8.76 -19.33
N ALA A 12 -4.06 -9.31 -20.48
CA ALA A 12 -3.53 -10.58 -20.99
C ALA A 12 -2.09 -10.50 -21.54
N SER A 13 -1.55 -9.28 -21.75
CA SER A 13 -0.20 -9.05 -22.27
C SER A 13 0.79 -8.53 -21.21
N MET A 14 0.31 -8.23 -20.01
CA MET A 14 1.09 -7.62 -18.95
C MET A 14 2.08 -8.65 -18.39
N ASN A 15 3.37 -8.35 -18.49
CA ASN A 15 4.39 -9.27 -18.01
C ASN A 15 4.48 -9.23 -16.48
N SER A 16 5.17 -10.21 -15.87
CA SER A 16 5.27 -10.31 -14.40
C SER A 16 5.87 -9.06 -13.74
N GLU A 17 6.81 -8.39 -14.40
CA GLU A 17 7.46 -7.18 -13.90
C GLU A 17 6.46 -6.00 -13.86
N GLU A 18 5.67 -5.82 -14.91
CA GLU A 18 4.61 -4.81 -14.97
C GLU A 18 3.52 -5.05 -13.91
N ARG A 19 3.14 -6.31 -13.66
CA ARG A 19 2.19 -6.67 -12.59
C ARG A 19 2.75 -6.30 -11.21
N SER A 20 4.03 -6.60 -10.95
CA SER A 20 4.69 -6.26 -9.70
C SER A 20 4.79 -4.75 -9.52
N GLU A 21 5.23 -4.01 -10.54
CA GLU A 21 5.30 -2.54 -10.48
C GLU A 21 3.94 -1.90 -10.16
N LEU A 22 2.87 -2.39 -10.79
CA LEU A 22 1.51 -1.92 -10.51
C LEU A 22 1.07 -2.22 -9.08
N PHE A 23 1.43 -3.39 -8.54
CA PHE A 23 1.11 -3.73 -7.17
C PHE A 23 1.85 -2.81 -6.18
N ILE A 24 3.13 -2.53 -6.41
CA ILE A 24 3.90 -1.56 -5.61
C ILE A 24 3.27 -0.16 -5.67
N GLN A 25 2.86 0.30 -6.85
CA GLN A 25 2.17 1.59 -7.00
C GLN A 25 0.83 1.63 -6.27
N GLN A 26 0.10 0.50 -6.21
CA GLN A 26 -1.13 0.41 -5.43
C GLN A 26 -0.86 0.56 -3.93
N ILE A 27 0.17 -0.10 -3.39
CA ILE A 27 0.58 0.06 -1.99
C ILE A 27 0.96 1.51 -1.71
N GLN A 28 1.85 2.10 -2.53
CA GLN A 28 2.27 3.51 -2.38
C GLN A 28 1.06 4.46 -2.34
N ASN A 29 0.10 4.27 -3.25
CA ASN A 29 -1.10 5.09 -3.30
C ASN A 29 -1.96 4.92 -2.04
N VAL A 30 -2.10 3.71 -1.50
CA VAL A 30 -2.82 3.48 -0.24
C VAL A 30 -2.11 4.16 0.94
N LEU A 31 -0.78 4.04 1.03
CA LEU A 31 0.00 4.70 2.09
C LEU A 31 -0.17 6.23 2.04
N LEU A 32 -0.13 6.82 0.84
CA LEU A 32 -0.22 8.26 0.66
C LEU A 32 -1.64 8.82 0.80
N HIS A 33 -2.69 8.05 0.48
CA HIS A 33 -4.05 8.57 0.42
C HIS A 33 -4.97 8.10 1.55
N ASP A 34 -4.69 6.95 2.15
CA ASP A 34 -5.56 6.33 3.16
C ASP A 34 -4.89 6.24 4.53
N TRP A 35 -3.59 5.93 4.56
CA TRP A 35 -2.84 5.88 5.82
C TRP A 35 -2.43 7.30 6.26
N ASP A 36 -1.59 7.98 5.48
CA ASP A 36 -1.06 9.36 5.68
C ASP A 36 -1.14 9.95 7.11
N PRO A 37 -0.42 9.36 8.09
CA PRO A 37 -0.34 9.85 9.46
C PRO A 37 0.08 11.32 9.57
N LEU A 38 1.02 11.75 8.72
CA LEU A 38 1.63 13.09 8.75
C LEU A 38 0.90 14.11 7.88
N ASN A 39 -0.15 13.72 7.14
CA ASN A 39 -0.88 14.57 6.20
C ASN A 39 0.03 15.14 5.08
N ILE A 40 1.07 14.40 4.70
CA ILE A 40 2.10 14.82 3.73
C ILE A 40 1.67 14.63 2.29
N ARG A 41 0.51 14.01 2.02
CA ARG A 41 -0.07 13.96 0.67
C ARG A 41 -0.14 15.32 -0.02
N LYS A 42 -0.38 16.38 0.77
CA LYS A 42 -0.48 17.77 0.28
C LYS A 42 0.89 18.39 -0.02
N ASN A 43 1.97 17.76 0.41
CA ASN A 43 3.34 18.20 0.19
C ASN A 43 3.98 17.37 -0.93
N SER A 44 4.09 17.95 -2.12
CA SER A 44 4.67 17.27 -3.28
C SER A 44 6.14 16.87 -3.12
N SER A 45 6.88 17.47 -2.17
CA SER A 45 8.29 17.14 -1.94
C SER A 45 8.50 15.99 -0.93
N MET A 46 7.43 15.39 -0.43
CA MET A 46 7.49 14.33 0.60
C MET A 46 6.62 13.12 0.23
N GLN A 47 6.25 12.97 -1.04
CA GLN A 47 5.35 11.87 -1.44
C GLN A 47 6.04 10.50 -1.39
N ASP A 48 7.36 10.48 -1.47
CA ASP A 48 8.23 9.30 -1.40
C ASP A 48 8.63 8.92 0.03
N GLU A 49 8.31 9.74 1.04
CA GLU A 49 8.65 9.48 2.44
C GLU A 49 8.11 8.13 2.94
N TYR A 50 6.98 7.68 2.39
CA TYR A 50 6.37 6.40 2.75
C TYR A 50 6.89 5.21 1.95
N ASP A 51 7.70 5.43 0.90
CA ASP A 51 8.23 4.35 0.06
C ASP A 51 9.14 3.42 0.86
N ALA A 52 9.81 3.94 1.88
CA ALA A 52 10.64 3.16 2.80
C ALA A 52 9.84 2.06 3.53
N TYR A 53 8.55 2.30 3.81
CA TYR A 53 7.69 1.36 4.53
C TYR A 53 7.00 0.34 3.62
N ILE A 54 7.11 0.50 2.30
CA ILE A 54 6.58 -0.48 1.35
C ILE A 54 7.29 -1.82 1.55
N VAL A 55 8.61 -1.81 1.82
CA VAL A 55 9.40 -3.02 2.07
C VAL A 55 8.84 -3.80 3.26
N ASP A 56 8.56 -3.13 4.39
CA ASP A 56 8.01 -3.79 5.58
C ASP A 56 6.65 -4.45 5.30
N VAL A 57 5.82 -3.81 4.46
CA VAL A 57 4.53 -4.38 4.04
C VAL A 57 4.72 -5.59 3.12
N LEU A 58 5.68 -5.53 2.19
CA LEU A 58 5.97 -6.65 1.30
C LEU A 58 6.52 -7.85 2.06
N ASP A 59 7.42 -7.63 3.02
CA ASP A 59 7.98 -8.69 3.86
C ASP A 59 6.88 -9.47 4.60
N ILE A 60 5.82 -8.80 5.04
CA ILE A 60 4.63 -9.46 5.64
C ILE A 60 3.89 -10.28 4.60
N LEU A 61 3.67 -9.73 3.41
CA LEU A 61 2.92 -10.38 2.33
C LEU A 61 3.65 -11.59 1.72
N GLU A 62 4.95 -11.74 1.95
CA GLU A 62 5.71 -12.94 1.59
C GLU A 62 5.39 -14.15 2.48
N ASP A 63 4.79 -13.97 3.67
CA ASP A 63 4.36 -15.07 4.53
C ASP A 63 3.06 -15.71 4.01
N GLU A 64 3.02 -17.05 3.94
CA GLU A 64 1.82 -17.81 3.54
C GLU A 64 0.63 -17.60 4.50
N ASN A 65 0.88 -17.15 5.72
CA ASN A 65 -0.13 -16.88 6.74
C ASN A 65 -0.46 -15.39 6.86
N ALA A 66 0.07 -14.54 5.97
CA ALA A 66 -0.16 -13.11 6.00
C ALA A 66 -1.64 -12.76 6.12
N THR A 67 -1.92 -11.71 6.87
CA THR A 67 -3.28 -11.19 7.06
C THR A 67 -3.31 -9.67 6.99
N ALA A 68 -4.49 -9.12 6.67
CA ALA A 68 -4.73 -7.68 6.78
C ALA A 68 -4.46 -7.14 8.20
N ALA A 69 -4.62 -7.97 9.24
CA ALA A 69 -4.37 -7.57 10.62
C ALA A 69 -2.87 -7.35 10.90
N GLU A 70 -1.99 -8.16 10.31
CA GLU A 70 -0.53 -8.01 10.45
C GLU A 70 -0.03 -6.75 9.75
N ILE A 71 -0.57 -6.45 8.55
CA ILE A 71 -0.28 -5.19 7.86
C ILE A 71 -0.74 -4.00 8.71
N ALA A 72 -1.94 -4.07 9.30
CA ALA A 72 -2.43 -3.01 10.18
C ALA A 72 -1.54 -2.82 11.41
N HIS A 73 -1.08 -3.92 12.02
CA HIS A 73 -0.17 -3.89 13.15
C HIS A 73 1.17 -3.23 12.77
N CYS A 74 1.77 -3.61 11.65
CA CYS A 74 2.99 -2.99 11.13
C CYS A 74 2.83 -1.47 10.93
N LEU A 75 1.76 -1.04 10.26
CA LEU A 75 1.50 0.39 10.06
C LEU A 75 1.27 1.13 11.39
N GLN A 76 0.63 0.49 12.37
CA GLN A 76 0.49 1.05 13.72
C GLN A 76 1.84 1.14 14.43
N GLU A 77 2.71 0.14 14.34
CA GLU A 77 4.06 0.20 14.90
C GLU A 77 4.86 1.35 14.27
N ILE A 78 4.75 1.56 12.96
CA ILE A 78 5.37 2.69 12.28
C ILE A 78 4.87 4.03 12.84
N GLU A 79 3.55 4.17 13.00
CA GLU A 79 2.95 5.36 13.62
C GLU A 79 3.52 5.64 15.02
N HIS A 80 3.68 4.63 15.86
CA HIS A 80 4.08 4.79 17.25
C HIS A 80 5.59 4.93 17.44
N GLU A 81 6.37 4.01 16.85
CA GLU A 81 7.80 3.87 17.11
C GLU A 81 8.65 4.80 16.23
N PHE A 82 8.23 5.01 14.98
CA PHE A 82 9.01 5.82 14.02
C PHE A 82 8.47 7.24 13.89
N LEU A 83 7.14 7.43 13.92
CA LEU A 83 6.51 8.74 13.77
C LEU A 83 6.13 9.40 15.10
N GLY A 84 6.22 8.68 16.22
CA GLY A 84 5.95 9.20 17.56
C GLY A 84 4.49 9.56 17.83
N LEU A 85 3.56 9.03 17.04
CA LEU A 85 2.12 9.26 17.19
C LEU A 85 1.55 8.36 18.27
N LYS A 86 0.98 8.95 19.32
CA LYS A 86 0.46 8.21 20.49
C LYS A 86 -1.03 7.89 20.43
N LYS A 87 -1.74 8.47 19.46
CA LYS A 87 -3.20 8.36 19.39
C LYS A 87 -3.54 7.23 18.42
N PRO A 88 -4.16 6.14 18.89
CA PRO A 88 -4.63 5.11 17.98
C PRO A 88 -5.70 5.69 17.06
N THR A 89 -5.63 5.31 15.79
CA THR A 89 -6.60 5.70 14.77
C THR A 89 -6.93 4.51 13.89
N ASP A 90 -8.06 4.56 13.19
CA ASP A 90 -8.51 3.50 12.29
C ASP A 90 -7.86 3.57 10.89
N ARG A 91 -6.92 4.51 10.67
CA ARG A 91 -6.26 4.72 9.37
C ARG A 91 -5.44 3.50 8.92
N ALA A 92 -4.68 2.92 9.84
CA ALA A 92 -3.83 1.76 9.58
C ALA A 92 -4.68 0.54 9.20
N GLU A 93 -5.78 0.31 9.92
CA GLU A 93 -6.72 -0.79 9.64
C GLU A 93 -7.39 -0.62 8.27
N LYS A 94 -7.82 0.60 7.92
CA LYS A 94 -8.41 0.90 6.61
C LYS A 94 -7.42 0.74 5.47
N ALA A 95 -6.20 1.23 5.65
CA ALA A 95 -5.13 1.11 4.67
C ALA A 95 -4.76 -0.37 4.46
N ALA A 96 -4.59 -1.12 5.55
CA ALA A 96 -4.28 -2.54 5.50
C ALA A 96 -5.36 -3.36 4.78
N ALA A 97 -6.64 -3.10 5.03
CA ALA A 97 -7.73 -3.77 4.33
C ALA A 97 -7.69 -3.54 2.81
N LYS A 98 -7.30 -2.35 2.37
CA LYS A 98 -7.13 -2.03 0.94
C LYS A 98 -5.90 -2.69 0.33
N ILE A 99 -4.77 -2.66 1.03
CA ILE A 99 -3.55 -3.36 0.60
C ILE A 99 -3.84 -4.85 0.46
N TRP A 100 -4.53 -5.45 1.43
CA TRP A 100 -4.94 -6.85 1.38
C TRP A 100 -5.80 -7.16 0.16
N GLN A 101 -6.80 -6.32 -0.12
CA GLN A 101 -7.62 -6.46 -1.32
C GLN A 101 -6.80 -6.37 -2.62
N HIS A 102 -5.81 -5.46 -2.68
CA HIS A 102 -4.90 -5.39 -3.82
C HIS A 102 -4.04 -6.65 -3.95
N PHE A 103 -3.57 -7.20 -2.83
CA PHE A 103 -2.78 -8.44 -2.81
C PHE A 103 -3.59 -9.64 -3.29
N GLU A 104 -4.82 -9.82 -2.82
CA GLU A 104 -5.72 -10.89 -3.28
C GLU A 104 -5.96 -10.82 -4.79
N ASN A 105 -6.11 -9.61 -5.35
CA ASN A 105 -6.24 -9.42 -6.79
C ASN A 105 -4.93 -9.65 -7.54
N PHE A 106 -3.79 -9.41 -6.90
CA PHE A 106 -2.46 -9.62 -7.49
C PHE A 106 -2.12 -11.11 -7.61
N ILE A 107 -2.52 -11.94 -6.64
CA ILE A 107 -2.25 -13.39 -6.65
C ILE A 107 -3.29 -14.22 -7.42
N ALA A 108 -4.47 -13.65 -7.69
CA ALA A 108 -5.52 -14.25 -8.52
C ALA A 108 -5.09 -14.38 -10.00
#